data_AF-A0A671R3B4-F1
#
_entry.id   AF-A0A671R3B4-F1
#
_cell.length_a   1.000
_cell.length_b   1.000
_cell.length_c   1.000
_cell.angle_alpha   90.00
_cell.angle_beta   90.00
_cell.angle_gamma   90.00
#
_symmetry.space_group_name_H-M   'P 1'
#
loop_
_entity.id
_entity.type
_entity.pdbx_description
1 polymer ?
#
loop_
_entity_poly.entity_id
_entity_poly.type
_entity_poly.pdbx_seq_one_letter_code
_entity_poly.pdbx_strand_id
1 'polypeptide(L)'
;MARPGSGVLGGGYSSQSMARVVVWEWLNEHGRWRPYNAAVCHHIENVLKGDARGTVILGQVDAQLAPYVIDLQSMHQFRQDTGTMRPVQRNFYDPSSAPGKGIVWEWENDCGSWTPYDMELCVSIQNAYEKQHPWLDLSSLGFSYVVDFDGMSQTNRQSQRKRRIRRRMDLAYPLIAGSIPKSQSWPVGTSSGTPCTCQQCMLVHSTRAASNAILALQQRRKLYGTGGGATGVVRQSNTFAGSSLWSPATTVARGHHNNISVGGGGGGGGKVEMNGVNFPCAPAIVTLPSKHALTINGQNNLNRPGTQRITVTASRGSVPPGVLALPVKNLTGSGPVHPALAGMTGILMCAAGLPVCLTRAPKPILHPPPISKSDLKPVPGINSIRRKTKKKHLRKGKNPEDVVRRYTEKIKTAPDEDCTICMERLATVSGYEGVLSYRGIKPELVGKLGKCGHMYHLLCLVAMYNNGNKDGSLQCPTCKAIYGEKTGTQPPGKMEYHVIPHSLPGCSDTKTIRIVYDIPAGIQTTEHPNPGKKYSARGFPRHCYLPDNEKGRKVLKLLIMAWDRRLIFTIGTSSTTGETDTVVWNEIHHKTEFGSNLTGHGYPDPNYLDNVMRELAAHGVGEDNLKD
;
A
#
# COMPACT_ATOMS: atom_id res chain seq x y z
N MET A 1 -38.60 34.62 63.99
CA MET A 1 -38.45 33.38 64.80
C MET A 1 -39.26 32.29 64.08
N ALA A 2 -38.84 31.04 63.88
CA ALA A 2 -37.56 30.36 64.13
C ALA A 2 -37.33 29.22 63.08
N ARG A 3 -36.23 28.45 63.21
CA ARG A 3 -35.82 27.27 62.39
C ARG A 3 -36.53 25.96 62.84
N PRO A 4 -36.40 24.75 62.21
CA PRO A 4 -35.39 24.23 61.24
C PRO A 4 -36.03 23.61 59.95
N GLY A 5 -35.39 22.80 59.07
CA GLY A 5 -34.08 22.11 59.06
C GLY A 5 -33.66 21.54 57.67
N SER A 6 -32.64 20.66 57.61
CA SER A 6 -31.90 20.27 56.39
C SER A 6 -32.46 19.06 55.60
N GLY A 7 -32.25 18.99 54.27
CA GLY A 7 -32.61 17.81 53.46
C GLY A 7 -32.18 17.78 51.97
N VAL A 8 -30.96 17.28 51.70
CA VAL A 8 -30.45 16.57 50.49
C VAL A 8 -30.92 16.99 49.05
N LEU A 9 -29.95 17.56 48.31
CA LEU A 9 -29.60 17.39 46.87
C LEU A 9 -30.58 16.71 45.89
N GLY A 10 -30.90 17.43 44.80
CA GLY A 10 -31.59 16.92 43.61
C GLY A 10 -31.16 17.61 42.30
N GLY A 11 -29.85 17.73 42.06
CA GLY A 11 -29.27 18.52 40.95
C GLY A 11 -29.46 17.89 39.56
N GLY A 12 -30.57 18.19 38.89
CA GLY A 12 -30.82 17.78 37.50
C GLY A 12 -29.95 18.55 36.49
N TYR A 13 -28.83 17.96 36.06
CA TYR A 13 -28.03 18.51 34.96
C TYR A 13 -28.79 18.43 33.63
N SER A 14 -29.21 19.57 33.11
CA SER A 14 -29.81 19.67 31.79
C SER A 14 -28.78 19.38 30.69
N SER A 15 -29.10 18.44 29.81
CA SER A 15 -28.25 18.09 28.66
C SER A 15 -28.31 19.19 27.59
N GLN A 16 -27.52 20.25 27.78
CA GLN A 16 -27.43 21.36 26.83
C GLN A 16 -26.99 20.87 25.44
N SER A 17 -27.88 21.00 24.45
CA SER A 17 -27.57 20.79 23.03
C SER A 17 -26.72 21.96 22.50
N MET A 18 -25.43 21.94 22.81
CA MET A 18 -24.48 22.94 22.30
C MET A 18 -24.32 22.80 20.78
N ALA A 19 -24.70 23.84 20.05
CA ALA A 19 -24.42 23.93 18.62
C ALA A 19 -22.89 24.01 18.37
N ARG A 20 -22.43 23.44 17.25
CA ARG A 20 -21.02 23.44 16.84
C ARG A 20 -20.90 23.80 15.36
N VAL A 21 -19.81 24.46 15.02
CA VAL A 21 -19.44 24.78 13.65
C VAL A 21 -18.54 23.67 13.13
N VAL A 22 -18.83 23.14 11.95
CA VAL A 22 -18.07 22.06 11.33
C VAL A 22 -17.17 22.59 10.24
N VAL A 23 -15.89 22.25 10.33
CA VAL A 23 -14.89 22.51 9.29
C VAL A 23 -14.43 21.16 8.77
N TRP A 24 -14.45 20.98 7.45
CA TRP A 24 -13.83 19.84 6.80
C TRP A 24 -12.39 20.21 6.43
N GLU A 25 -11.47 19.30 6.71
CA GLU A 25 -10.03 19.53 6.59
C GLU A 25 -9.38 18.35 5.84
N TRP A 26 -8.32 18.62 5.10
CA TRP A 26 -7.54 17.61 4.36
C TRP A 26 -6.06 17.65 4.74
N LEU A 27 -5.42 16.49 4.79
CA LEU A 27 -4.02 16.36 5.20
C LEU A 27 -3.08 16.65 4.02
N ASN A 28 -2.22 17.66 4.16
CA ASN A 28 -1.23 18.01 3.14
C ASN A 28 0.07 17.19 3.25
N GLU A 29 0.96 17.31 2.26
CA GLU A 29 2.25 16.60 2.20
C GLU A 29 3.21 16.92 3.37
N HIS A 30 3.01 18.04 4.06
CA HIS A 30 3.79 18.42 5.24
C HIS A 30 3.15 17.91 6.55
N GLY A 31 2.14 17.04 6.47
CA GLY A 31 1.45 16.47 7.63
C GLY A 31 0.58 17.47 8.39
N ARG A 32 0.15 18.57 7.74
CA ARG A 32 -0.72 19.60 8.33
C ARG A 32 -2.13 19.54 7.75
N TRP A 33 -3.13 19.73 8.61
CA TRP A 33 -4.54 19.81 8.22
C TRP A 33 -4.85 21.19 7.64
N ARG A 34 -5.31 21.23 6.39
CA ARG A 34 -5.77 22.45 5.72
C ARG A 34 -7.31 22.45 5.65
N PRO A 35 -7.99 23.54 6.01
CA PRO A 35 -9.43 23.62 5.83
C PRO A 35 -9.78 23.69 4.33
N TYR A 36 -10.90 23.05 3.96
CA TYR A 36 -11.62 23.43 2.75
C TYR A 36 -12.32 24.77 2.97
N ASN A 37 -12.64 25.50 1.89
CA ASN A 37 -13.45 26.72 2.01
C ASN A 37 -14.87 26.41 2.55
N ALA A 38 -15.55 27.42 3.07
CA ALA A 38 -16.85 27.23 3.73
C ALA A 38 -17.93 26.68 2.78
N ALA A 39 -17.96 27.11 1.51
CA ALA A 39 -18.93 26.62 0.52
C ALA A 39 -18.76 25.11 0.25
N VAL A 40 -17.52 24.64 0.12
CA VAL A 40 -17.19 23.22 0.01
C VAL A 40 -17.57 22.47 1.28
N CYS A 41 -17.34 23.04 2.47
CA CYS A 41 -17.79 22.44 3.73
C CYS A 41 -19.33 22.30 3.81
N HIS A 42 -20.10 23.29 3.37
CA HIS A 42 -21.57 23.20 3.27
C HIS A 42 -22.01 22.11 2.30
N HIS A 43 -21.36 21.97 1.15
CA HIS A 43 -21.66 20.92 0.20
C HIS A 43 -21.34 19.51 0.74
N ILE A 44 -20.17 19.32 1.36
CA ILE A 44 -19.80 18.06 2.03
C ILE A 44 -20.82 17.71 3.13
N GLU A 45 -21.22 18.67 3.97
CA GLU A 45 -22.23 18.46 5.00
C GLU A 45 -23.62 18.13 4.43
N ASN A 46 -24.01 18.75 3.32
CA ASN A 46 -25.30 18.47 2.69
C ASN A 46 -25.33 17.10 2.03
N VAL A 47 -24.23 16.64 1.43
CA VAL A 47 -24.11 15.25 0.97
C VAL A 47 -24.10 14.28 2.16
N LEU A 48 -23.34 14.55 3.23
CA LEU A 48 -23.30 13.70 4.43
C LEU A 48 -24.68 13.52 5.10
N LYS A 49 -25.53 14.57 5.10
CA LYS A 49 -26.91 14.50 5.61
C LYS A 49 -27.83 13.63 4.75
N GLY A 50 -27.61 13.56 3.44
CA GLY A 50 -28.39 12.74 2.51
C GLY A 50 -27.89 11.30 2.39
N ASP A 51 -26.58 11.12 2.24
CA ASP A 51 -25.90 9.83 2.22
C ASP A 51 -24.58 9.89 3.00
N ALA A 52 -24.61 9.40 4.23
CA ALA A 52 -23.45 9.29 5.11
C ALA A 52 -22.35 8.30 4.63
N ARG A 53 -22.54 7.66 3.45
CA ARG A 53 -21.56 6.81 2.78
C ARG A 53 -21.30 7.23 1.33
N GLY A 54 -21.77 8.42 0.93
CA GLY A 54 -21.68 8.93 -0.42
C GLY A 54 -20.29 9.44 -0.83
N THR A 55 -20.16 9.75 -2.12
CA THR A 55 -18.97 10.38 -2.70
C THR A 55 -19.27 11.85 -3.05
N VAL A 56 -18.49 12.78 -2.52
CA VAL A 56 -18.64 14.23 -2.74
C VAL A 56 -17.72 14.68 -3.88
N ILE A 57 -18.27 15.28 -4.94
CA ILE A 57 -17.49 15.75 -6.09
C ILE A 57 -17.20 17.25 -5.91
N LEU A 58 -15.99 17.59 -5.47
CA LEU A 58 -15.67 18.97 -5.03
C LEU A 58 -15.74 19.99 -6.17
N GLY A 59 -15.52 19.53 -7.42
CA GLY A 59 -15.73 20.30 -8.65
C GLY A 59 -17.12 20.88 -8.87
N GLN A 60 -18.14 20.42 -8.15
CA GLN A 60 -19.50 20.98 -8.22
C GLN A 60 -19.62 22.36 -7.54
N VAL A 61 -18.63 22.74 -6.73
CA VAL A 61 -18.64 23.99 -5.94
C VAL A 61 -17.37 24.81 -6.16
N ASP A 62 -16.21 24.17 -6.35
CA ASP A 62 -14.95 24.85 -6.62
C ASP A 62 -14.25 24.21 -7.83
N ALA A 63 -14.12 24.99 -8.92
CA ALA A 63 -13.51 24.53 -10.16
C ALA A 63 -12.02 24.18 -9.99
N GLN A 64 -11.30 24.77 -9.01
CA GLN A 64 -9.92 24.37 -8.70
C GLN A 64 -9.86 22.99 -8.05
N LEU A 65 -10.96 22.57 -7.42
CA LEU A 65 -11.12 21.25 -6.82
C LEU A 65 -11.77 20.22 -7.77
N ALA A 66 -11.96 20.55 -9.06
CA ALA A 66 -12.52 19.65 -10.06
C ALA A 66 -11.94 18.21 -10.11
N PRO A 67 -10.61 17.98 -10.02
CA PRO A 67 -10.07 16.62 -10.06
C PRO A 67 -10.19 15.86 -8.73
N TYR A 68 -10.85 16.40 -7.70
CA TYR A 68 -10.91 15.80 -6.35
C TYR A 68 -12.32 15.32 -5.98
N VAL A 69 -12.39 14.12 -5.42
CA VAL A 69 -13.59 13.51 -4.85
C VAL A 69 -13.32 13.07 -3.41
N ILE A 70 -14.23 13.31 -2.49
CA ILE A 70 -14.16 12.75 -1.12
C ILE A 70 -15.05 11.51 -1.05
N ASP A 71 -14.50 10.38 -0.61
CA ASP A 71 -15.28 9.23 -0.15
C ASP A 71 -15.56 9.37 1.35
N LEU A 72 -16.81 9.67 1.70
CA LEU A 72 -17.25 9.84 3.09
C LEU A 72 -17.19 8.53 3.88
N GLN A 73 -17.28 7.38 3.20
CA GLN A 73 -17.19 6.08 3.86
C GLN A 73 -15.73 5.74 4.22
N SER A 74 -14.72 6.15 3.45
CA SER A 74 -13.29 5.99 3.84
C SER A 74 -12.67 7.21 4.51
N MET A 75 -13.33 8.37 4.53
CA MET A 75 -12.76 9.64 5.01
C MET A 75 -11.45 10.00 4.31
N HIS A 76 -11.42 9.87 2.98
CA HIS A 76 -10.29 10.26 2.15
C HIS A 76 -10.73 11.09 0.93
N GLN A 77 -9.93 12.08 0.59
CA GLN A 77 -9.93 12.76 -0.70
C GLN A 77 -9.08 11.95 -1.68
N PHE A 78 -9.65 11.63 -2.83
CA PHE A 78 -9.02 11.00 -3.98
C PHE A 78 -8.86 12.02 -5.12
N ARG A 79 -7.66 12.11 -5.71
CA ARG A 79 -7.40 12.92 -6.91
C ARG A 79 -7.45 12.03 -8.16
N GLN A 80 -8.41 12.28 -9.05
CA GLN A 80 -8.81 11.36 -10.12
C GLN A 80 -7.75 11.10 -11.21
N ASP A 81 -6.89 12.08 -11.48
CA ASP A 81 -5.87 12.03 -12.54
C ASP A 81 -4.57 11.31 -12.14
N THR A 82 -4.24 11.35 -10.86
CA THR A 82 -2.93 10.95 -10.28
C THR A 82 -3.07 9.84 -9.26
N GLY A 83 -4.30 9.46 -8.89
CA GLY A 83 -4.59 8.44 -7.89
C GLY A 83 -4.19 8.82 -6.46
N THR A 84 -3.79 10.07 -6.22
CA THR A 84 -3.28 10.51 -4.92
C THR A 84 -4.41 10.55 -3.88
N MET A 85 -4.18 9.87 -2.76
CA MET A 85 -5.11 9.78 -1.63
C MET A 85 -4.61 10.62 -0.46
N ARG A 86 -5.47 11.49 0.07
CA ARG A 86 -5.21 12.29 1.27
C ARG A 86 -6.30 12.03 2.31
N PRO A 87 -5.99 11.74 3.58
CA PRO A 87 -7.00 11.72 4.64
C PRO A 87 -7.79 13.04 4.69
N VAL A 88 -9.09 12.94 4.96
CA VAL A 88 -9.92 14.08 5.37
C VAL A 88 -10.46 13.87 6.77
N GLN A 89 -10.69 14.96 7.50
CA GLN A 89 -11.37 14.94 8.80
C GLN A 89 -12.48 15.99 8.88
N ARG A 90 -13.37 15.77 9.84
CA ARG A 90 -14.53 16.61 10.15
C ARG A 90 -14.35 17.13 11.57
N ASN A 91 -13.91 18.37 11.70
CA ASN A 91 -13.50 18.96 12.98
C ASN A 91 -14.57 19.97 13.49
N PHE A 92 -14.63 20.16 14.81
CA PHE A 92 -15.75 20.84 15.49
C PHE A 92 -15.28 22.04 16.30
N TYR A 93 -15.73 23.23 15.90
CA TYR A 93 -15.38 24.51 16.49
C TYR A 93 -16.57 25.16 17.21
N ASP A 94 -16.28 26.18 18.02
CA ASP A 94 -17.30 26.94 18.74
C ASP A 94 -18.03 27.94 17.81
N PRO A 95 -19.35 28.14 17.94
CA PRO A 95 -20.08 29.14 17.14
C PRO A 95 -19.55 30.58 17.27
N SER A 96 -18.92 30.93 18.41
CA SER A 96 -18.30 32.25 18.63
C SER A 96 -16.90 32.40 18.00
N SER A 97 -16.32 31.33 17.46
CA SER A 97 -14.97 31.33 16.88
C SER A 97 -14.93 31.82 15.43
N ALA A 98 -13.72 32.03 14.90
CA ALA A 98 -13.50 32.53 13.53
C ALA A 98 -14.34 31.84 12.43
N PRO A 99 -14.37 30.49 12.30
CA PRO A 99 -15.19 29.83 11.27
C PRO A 99 -16.71 30.04 11.47
N GLY A 100 -17.19 30.19 12.72
CA GLY A 100 -18.60 30.50 13.00
C GLY A 100 -18.98 31.92 12.62
N LYS A 101 -18.06 32.87 12.79
CA LYS A 101 -18.18 34.28 12.37
C LYS A 101 -17.93 34.50 10.87
N GLY A 102 -17.61 33.46 10.09
CA GLY A 102 -17.21 33.59 8.68
C GLY A 102 -15.89 34.36 8.48
N ILE A 103 -14.98 34.29 9.44
CA ILE A 103 -13.71 35.02 9.40
C ILE A 103 -12.59 34.07 8.96
N VAL A 104 -11.90 34.43 7.89
CA VAL A 104 -10.72 33.72 7.38
C VAL A 104 -9.50 34.63 7.52
N TRP A 105 -8.43 34.12 8.12
CA TRP A 105 -7.13 34.76 8.10
C TRP A 105 -6.27 34.14 7.00
N GLU A 106 -5.61 35.00 6.21
CA GLU A 106 -4.83 34.61 5.04
C GLU A 106 -3.48 35.33 5.05
N TRP A 107 -2.46 34.70 4.45
CA TRP A 107 -1.13 35.27 4.28
C TRP A 107 -0.70 35.27 2.82
N GLU A 108 0.15 36.23 2.46
CA GLU A 108 0.62 36.43 1.09
C GLU A 108 1.84 35.54 0.78
N ASN A 109 1.69 34.70 -0.25
CA ASN A 109 2.74 33.80 -0.72
C ASN A 109 3.65 34.45 -1.78
N ASP A 110 4.63 33.69 -2.26
CA ASP A 110 5.72 34.23 -3.10
C ASP A 110 5.31 34.59 -4.54
N CYS A 111 4.10 34.21 -4.97
CA CYS A 111 3.50 34.68 -6.22
C CYS A 111 2.38 35.72 -6.00
N GLY A 112 2.34 36.37 -4.82
CA GLY A 112 1.36 37.43 -4.50
C GLY A 112 -0.08 36.93 -4.32
N SER A 113 -0.29 35.61 -4.23
CA SER A 113 -1.61 35.03 -3.98
C SER A 113 -1.81 34.72 -2.50
N TRP A 114 -3.07 34.71 -2.07
CA TRP A 114 -3.44 34.67 -0.66
C TRP A 114 -3.77 33.23 -0.24
N THR A 115 -3.06 32.74 0.77
CA THR A 115 -3.16 31.38 1.27
C THR A 115 -3.79 31.39 2.66
N PRO A 116 -4.84 30.61 2.94
CA PRO A 116 -5.41 30.56 4.28
C PRO A 116 -4.43 29.96 5.30
N TYR A 117 -4.55 30.40 6.54
CA TYR A 117 -3.97 29.72 7.69
C TYR A 117 -4.74 28.42 8.02
N ASP A 118 -4.09 27.51 8.74
CA ASP A 118 -4.73 26.31 9.29
C ASP A 118 -5.81 26.73 10.31
N MET A 119 -6.89 25.96 10.48
CA MET A 119 -8.08 26.49 11.17
C MET A 119 -7.84 26.85 12.64
N GLU A 120 -7.01 26.09 13.35
CA GLU A 120 -6.59 26.40 14.73
C GLU A 120 -5.80 27.71 14.82
N LEU A 121 -5.02 28.06 13.78
CA LEU A 121 -4.35 29.34 13.67
C LEU A 121 -5.36 30.46 13.38
N CYS A 122 -6.31 30.27 12.45
CA CYS A 122 -7.37 31.25 12.20
C CYS A 122 -8.15 31.61 13.47
N VAL A 123 -8.47 30.61 14.31
CA VAL A 123 -9.14 30.82 15.61
C VAL A 123 -8.22 31.56 16.59
N SER A 124 -6.94 31.19 16.68
CA SER A 124 -5.98 31.80 17.62
C SER A 124 -5.64 33.24 17.27
N ILE A 125 -5.41 33.52 15.98
CA ILE A 125 -5.14 34.86 15.44
C ILE A 125 -6.36 35.76 15.65
N GLN A 126 -7.59 35.28 15.35
CA GLN A 126 -8.80 36.07 15.58
C GLN A 126 -9.07 36.35 17.06
N ASN A 127 -8.80 35.40 17.96
CA ASN A 127 -8.93 35.55 19.41
C ASN A 127 -7.95 36.61 19.96
N ALA A 128 -6.70 36.63 19.47
CA ALA A 128 -5.73 37.64 19.86
C ALA A 128 -6.07 39.04 19.30
N TYR A 129 -6.55 39.11 18.06
CA TYR A 129 -7.02 40.35 17.43
C TYR A 129 -8.25 40.94 18.14
N GLU A 130 -9.24 40.11 18.50
CA GLU A 130 -10.42 40.54 19.28
C GLU A 130 -10.06 41.05 20.69
N LYS A 131 -8.92 40.62 21.24
CA LYS A 131 -8.36 41.09 22.51
C LYS A 131 -7.42 42.30 22.38
N GLN A 132 -7.23 42.84 21.18
CA GLN A 132 -6.33 43.97 20.91
C GLN A 132 -4.89 43.72 21.38
N HIS A 133 -4.40 42.47 21.28
CA HIS A 133 -2.98 42.21 21.45
C HIS A 133 -2.20 42.76 20.23
N PRO A 134 -1.04 43.42 20.41
CA PRO A 134 -0.26 43.99 19.30
C PRO A 134 0.43 42.90 18.45
N TRP A 135 0.75 41.74 19.04
CA TRP A 135 1.36 40.60 18.36
C TRP A 135 0.91 39.26 18.97
N LEU A 136 1.17 38.18 18.25
CA LEU A 136 0.93 36.79 18.67
C LEU A 136 2.04 35.87 18.14
N ASP A 137 2.72 35.13 19.04
CA ASP A 137 3.68 34.09 18.64
C ASP A 137 2.97 32.74 18.48
N LEU A 138 3.08 32.14 17.28
CA LEU A 138 2.48 30.86 16.92
C LEU A 138 3.38 29.65 17.23
N SER A 139 4.55 29.87 17.84
CA SER A 139 5.52 28.81 18.19
C SER A 139 4.93 27.79 19.16
N SER A 140 4.02 28.21 20.03
CA SER A 140 3.23 27.36 20.94
C SER A 140 2.31 26.36 20.21
N LEU A 141 1.93 26.67 18.96
CA LEU A 141 1.12 25.84 18.07
C LEU A 141 1.99 25.09 17.04
N GLY A 142 3.32 25.13 17.18
CA GLY A 142 4.27 24.43 16.30
C GLY A 142 4.58 25.16 14.99
N PHE A 143 4.42 26.49 14.92
CA PHE A 143 4.76 27.31 13.75
C PHE A 143 5.72 28.43 14.14
N SER A 144 6.87 28.57 13.47
CA SER A 144 7.90 29.58 13.82
C SER A 144 7.55 31.01 13.39
N TYR A 145 6.28 31.42 13.41
CA TYR A 145 5.82 32.73 12.98
C TYR A 145 5.35 33.58 14.15
N VAL A 146 5.79 34.84 14.19
CA VAL A 146 5.15 35.90 14.99
C VAL A 146 4.25 36.71 14.07
N VAL A 147 2.97 36.81 14.42
CA VAL A 147 2.01 37.73 13.81
C VAL A 147 2.13 39.09 14.50
N ASP A 148 2.24 40.13 13.69
CA ASP A 148 2.31 41.55 14.03
C ASP A 148 1.02 42.18 13.48
N PHE A 149 0.12 42.62 14.38
CA PHE A 149 -1.21 43.09 14.01
C PHE A 149 -1.21 44.55 13.58
N ASP A 150 -0.38 45.39 14.19
CA ASP A 150 -0.23 46.81 13.81
C ASP A 150 0.36 46.94 12.39
N GLY A 151 1.38 46.13 12.08
CA GLY A 151 1.97 46.01 10.75
C GLY A 151 1.27 45.04 9.80
N MET A 152 0.11 44.47 10.18
CA MET A 152 -0.67 43.46 9.44
C MET A 152 0.19 42.44 8.69
N SER A 153 1.00 41.69 9.44
CA SER A 153 2.04 40.83 8.87
C SER A 153 2.37 39.61 9.74
N GLN A 154 3.10 38.67 9.15
CA GLN A 154 3.80 37.60 9.86
C GLN A 154 5.29 37.66 9.59
N THR A 155 6.12 37.34 10.59
CA THR A 155 7.57 37.25 10.48
C THR A 155 8.03 35.87 10.94
N ASN A 156 8.77 35.15 10.10
CA ASN A 156 9.36 33.86 10.50
C ASN A 156 10.56 34.09 11.44
N ARG A 157 10.49 33.62 12.68
CA ARG A 157 11.55 33.72 13.68
C ARG A 157 12.89 33.11 13.24
N GLN A 158 12.86 32.10 12.37
CA GLN A 158 14.06 31.40 11.89
C GLN A 158 14.76 32.14 10.74
N SER A 159 14.00 32.62 9.75
CA SER A 159 14.56 33.26 8.54
C SER A 159 14.38 34.78 8.47
N GLN A 160 13.79 35.39 9.50
CA GLN A 160 13.41 36.81 9.59
C GLN A 160 12.55 37.32 8.42
N ARG A 161 11.98 36.42 7.61
CA ARG A 161 11.21 36.75 6.42
C ARG A 161 9.82 37.24 6.81
N LYS A 162 9.55 38.54 6.57
CA LYS A 162 8.25 39.19 6.75
C LYS A 162 7.34 38.95 5.53
N ARG A 163 6.05 38.72 5.76
CA ARG A 163 4.98 38.57 4.74
C ARG A 163 3.72 39.32 5.21
N ARG A 164 2.91 39.86 4.29
CA ARG A 164 1.62 40.46 4.64
C ARG A 164 0.59 39.40 5.06
N ILE A 165 -0.32 39.77 5.96
CA ILE A 165 -1.51 38.98 6.31
C ILE A 165 -2.76 39.83 6.08
N ARG A 166 -3.92 39.18 5.98
CA ARG A 166 -5.22 39.87 5.96
C ARG A 166 -6.28 39.07 6.68
N ARG A 167 -7.25 39.81 7.24
CA ARG A 167 -8.50 39.30 7.78
C ARG A 167 -9.58 39.49 6.71
N ARG A 168 -10.17 38.40 6.21
CA ARG A 168 -11.24 38.42 5.21
C ARG A 168 -12.55 37.92 5.82
N MET A 169 -13.65 38.56 5.45
CA MET A 169 -14.99 38.04 5.71
C MET A 169 -15.38 37.11 4.54
N ASP A 170 -15.95 35.96 4.86
CA ASP A 170 -16.36 34.89 3.95
C ASP A 170 -17.68 34.27 4.45
N LEU A 171 -18.21 33.29 3.74
CA LEU A 171 -19.34 32.49 4.20
C LEU A 171 -19.02 31.80 5.54
N ALA A 172 -19.93 31.89 6.51
CA ALA A 172 -19.82 31.16 7.77
C ALA A 172 -19.86 29.64 7.54
N TYR A 173 -19.02 28.89 8.25
CA TYR A 173 -18.94 27.43 8.12
C TYR A 173 -20.20 26.74 8.68
N PRO A 174 -20.54 25.52 8.23
CA PRO A 174 -21.75 24.80 8.62
C PRO A 174 -22.00 24.73 10.13
N LEU A 175 -23.11 25.30 10.59
CA LEU A 175 -23.57 25.17 11.97
C LEU A 175 -24.46 23.93 12.12
N ILE A 176 -24.25 23.14 13.18
CA ILE A 176 -25.03 21.94 13.50
C ILE A 176 -25.45 22.01 14.97
N ALA A 177 -26.74 21.76 15.23
CA ALA A 177 -27.31 21.62 16.58
C ALA A 177 -27.76 20.17 16.81
N GLY A 178 -27.48 19.63 17.99
CA GLY A 178 -27.87 18.28 18.39
C GLY A 178 -26.94 17.66 19.44
N SER A 179 -27.31 16.48 19.93
CA SER A 179 -26.50 15.70 20.86
C SER A 179 -25.28 15.07 20.16
N ILE A 180 -24.09 15.57 20.46
CA ILE A 180 -22.83 15.10 19.89
C ILE A 180 -22.49 13.71 20.48
N PRO A 181 -22.32 12.65 19.67
CA PRO A 181 -21.70 11.42 20.15
C PRO A 181 -20.24 11.71 20.49
N LYS A 182 -19.85 11.52 21.76
CA LYS A 182 -18.51 11.86 22.31
C LYS A 182 -17.39 11.55 21.31
N SER A 183 -16.53 12.55 21.06
CA SER A 183 -15.23 12.49 20.37
C SER A 183 -15.03 11.22 19.53
N GLN A 184 -15.48 11.25 18.27
CA GLN A 184 -15.80 10.08 17.43
C GLN A 184 -14.59 9.20 17.00
N SER A 185 -13.86 8.61 17.95
CA SER A 185 -12.87 7.54 17.73
C SER A 185 -13.55 6.17 17.59
N TRP A 186 -14.25 5.96 16.47
CA TRP A 186 -15.13 4.78 16.35
C TRP A 186 -14.39 3.45 16.12
N PRO A 187 -14.80 2.38 16.84
CA PRO A 187 -14.39 1.03 16.51
C PRO A 187 -15.02 0.57 15.19
N VAL A 188 -14.42 -0.44 14.57
CA VAL A 188 -14.98 -1.13 13.40
C VAL A 188 -16.31 -1.79 13.78
N GLY A 189 -17.42 -1.27 13.24
CA GLY A 189 -18.79 -1.75 13.51
C GLY A 189 -19.62 -1.88 12.24
N THR A 190 -20.61 -2.78 12.25
CA THR A 190 -21.34 -3.25 11.06
C THR A 190 -22.82 -2.86 11.07
N SER A 191 -23.29 -2.20 10.01
CA SER A 191 -24.71 -2.27 9.60
C SER A 191 -24.99 -1.79 8.17
N SER A 192 -26.15 -2.20 7.68
CA SER A 192 -26.80 -1.94 6.39
C SER A 192 -26.67 -0.53 5.82
N GLY A 193 -26.44 -0.47 4.51
CA GLY A 193 -26.61 0.69 3.62
C GLY A 193 -26.25 0.22 2.20
N THR A 194 -27.10 0.46 1.21
CA THR A 194 -26.88 -0.02 -0.17
C THR A 194 -25.73 0.76 -0.81
N PRO A 195 -24.63 0.10 -1.21
CA PRO A 195 -23.45 0.78 -1.72
C PRO A 195 -23.66 1.29 -3.15
N CYS A 196 -22.97 2.39 -3.49
CA CYS A 196 -22.88 2.89 -4.84
C CYS A 196 -22.39 1.81 -5.82
N THR A 197 -23.08 1.66 -6.95
CA THR A 197 -22.89 0.58 -7.93
C THR A 197 -21.84 0.88 -9.00
N CYS A 198 -21.19 2.05 -8.98
CA CYS A 198 -20.13 2.36 -9.93
C CYS A 198 -18.90 1.45 -9.73
N GLN A 199 -18.14 1.22 -10.81
CA GLN A 199 -17.02 0.28 -10.80
C GLN A 199 -15.93 0.64 -9.77
N GLN A 200 -15.70 1.92 -9.50
CA GLN A 200 -14.66 2.38 -8.56
C GLN A 200 -15.05 2.14 -7.09
N CYS A 201 -16.29 2.44 -6.68
CA CYS A 201 -16.77 2.18 -5.30
C CYS A 201 -16.80 0.67 -4.98
N MET A 202 -17.18 -0.16 -5.95
CA MET A 202 -17.19 -1.63 -5.81
C MET A 202 -15.80 -2.20 -5.47
N LEU A 203 -14.72 -1.60 -6.00
CA LEU A 203 -13.35 -2.01 -5.67
C LEU A 203 -12.99 -1.66 -4.23
N VAL A 204 -13.23 -0.40 -3.80
CA VAL A 204 -12.93 0.07 -2.43
C VAL A 204 -13.66 -0.76 -1.36
N HIS A 205 -14.94 -1.08 -1.56
CA HIS A 205 -15.70 -1.94 -0.64
C HIS A 205 -15.15 -3.37 -0.54
N SER A 206 -14.61 -3.92 -1.63
CA SER A 206 -14.07 -5.29 -1.66
C SER A 206 -12.79 -5.43 -0.83
N THR A 207 -11.88 -4.45 -0.92
CA THR A 207 -10.65 -4.37 -0.10
C THR A 207 -10.99 -4.22 1.38
N ARG A 208 -11.98 -3.38 1.71
CA ARG A 208 -12.43 -3.14 3.10
C ARG A 208 -12.99 -4.39 3.78
N ALA A 209 -13.68 -5.25 3.04
CA ALA A 209 -14.20 -6.51 3.56
C ALA A 209 -13.09 -7.50 3.99
N ALA A 210 -11.98 -7.54 3.24
CA ALA A 210 -10.83 -8.37 3.59
C ALA A 210 -10.13 -7.89 4.87
N SER A 211 -9.89 -6.58 5.00
CA SER A 211 -9.26 -5.99 6.19
C SER A 211 -10.07 -6.23 7.47
N ASN A 212 -11.40 -6.09 7.42
CA ASN A 212 -12.27 -6.33 8.58
C ASN A 212 -12.25 -7.80 9.03
N ALA A 213 -12.18 -8.76 8.09
CA ALA A 213 -12.06 -10.18 8.45
C ALA A 213 -10.72 -10.52 9.15
N ILE A 214 -9.63 -9.87 8.73
CA ILE A 214 -8.31 -10.02 9.35
C ILE A 214 -8.29 -9.41 10.76
N LEU A 215 -8.90 -8.23 10.95
CA LEU A 215 -9.03 -7.59 12.26
C LEU A 215 -9.86 -8.43 13.25
N ALA A 216 -10.99 -9.01 12.80
CA ALA A 216 -11.81 -9.89 13.63
C ALA A 216 -11.04 -11.16 14.08
N LEU A 217 -10.20 -11.74 13.21
CA LEU A 217 -9.32 -12.86 13.54
C LEU A 217 -8.22 -12.49 14.55
N GLN A 218 -7.73 -11.24 14.52
CA GLN A 218 -6.77 -10.73 15.51
C GLN A 218 -7.43 -10.43 16.86
N GLN A 219 -8.64 -9.85 16.86
CA GLN A 219 -9.41 -9.60 18.08
C GLN A 219 -9.79 -10.89 18.81
N ARG A 220 -10.23 -11.94 18.09
CA ARG A 220 -10.47 -13.27 18.68
C ARG A 220 -9.24 -13.92 19.31
N ARG A 221 -8.02 -13.51 18.94
CA ARG A 221 -6.76 -13.95 19.58
C ARG A 221 -6.30 -13.06 20.74
N LYS A 222 -6.92 -11.91 20.99
CA LYS A 222 -6.61 -11.01 22.12
C LYS A 222 -7.53 -11.20 23.34
N LEU A 223 -8.59 -12.00 23.23
CA LEU A 223 -9.62 -12.16 24.28
C LEU A 223 -9.47 -13.40 25.19
N TYR A 224 -8.37 -14.15 25.06
CA TYR A 224 -8.00 -15.21 26.00
C TYR A 224 -6.56 -15.02 26.50
N GLY A 225 -6.43 -14.25 27.59
CA GLY A 225 -5.18 -14.04 28.30
C GLY A 225 -5.45 -13.42 29.67
N THR A 226 -5.02 -14.11 30.74
CA THR A 226 -5.14 -13.76 32.18
C THR A 226 -6.56 -13.76 32.79
N GLY A 227 -6.76 -14.50 33.90
CA GLY A 227 -7.86 -14.25 34.85
C GLY A 227 -8.76 -15.42 35.32
N GLY A 228 -8.29 -16.27 36.24
CA GLY A 228 -9.11 -16.85 37.34
C GLY A 228 -10.21 -17.87 37.04
N GLY A 229 -9.99 -19.14 37.42
CA GLY A 229 -10.87 -20.27 37.12
C GLY A 229 -12.28 -20.35 37.75
N ALA A 230 -13.16 -21.06 37.03
CA ALA A 230 -14.30 -21.82 37.52
C ALA A 230 -14.53 -23.02 36.56
N THR A 231 -15.23 -24.07 37.00
CA THR A 231 -15.32 -25.36 36.27
C THR A 231 -16.43 -25.43 35.23
N GLY A 232 -16.13 -26.00 34.05
CA GLY A 232 -17.11 -26.32 33.01
C GLY A 232 -16.55 -27.31 31.99
N VAL A 233 -17.07 -28.54 31.93
CA VAL A 233 -16.50 -29.66 31.17
C VAL A 233 -17.22 -29.88 29.84
N VAL A 234 -16.51 -29.79 28.71
CA VAL A 234 -16.88 -30.47 27.45
C VAL A 234 -15.62 -31.06 26.79
N ARG A 235 -15.74 -32.29 26.29
CA ARG A 235 -14.65 -33.13 25.78
C ARG A 235 -13.92 -32.53 24.56
N GLN A 236 -12.59 -32.63 24.57
CA GLN A 236 -11.85 -33.04 23.37
C GLN A 236 -11.74 -34.58 23.36
N SER A 237 -11.88 -35.20 22.19
CA SER A 237 -11.59 -36.62 21.99
C SER A 237 -10.25 -36.77 21.26
N ASN A 238 -9.18 -37.08 22.00
CA ASN A 238 -7.88 -37.43 21.45
C ASN A 238 -7.78 -38.95 21.22
N THR A 239 -7.24 -39.35 20.07
CA THR A 239 -6.30 -40.48 19.87
C THR A 239 -5.89 -40.49 18.38
N PHE A 240 -4.69 -40.89 17.96
CA PHE A 240 -3.52 -41.50 18.62
C PHE A 240 -2.28 -40.86 17.93
N ALA A 241 -1.32 -40.20 18.59
CA ALA A 241 -0.30 -40.72 19.51
C ALA A 241 0.66 -41.75 18.84
N GLY A 242 1.98 -41.73 19.03
CA GLY A 242 2.87 -40.80 19.76
C GLY A 242 4.28 -40.83 19.13
N SER A 243 5.39 -40.44 19.79
CA SER A 243 5.55 -39.94 21.16
C SER A 243 6.76 -38.98 21.26
N SER A 244 6.71 -38.17 22.33
CA SER A 244 7.79 -37.46 23.04
C SER A 244 9.06 -38.31 23.30
N LEU A 245 10.22 -37.78 23.73
CA LEU A 245 10.55 -36.96 24.93
C LEU A 245 11.89 -36.19 24.68
N TRP A 246 12.30 -35.11 25.36
CA TRP A 246 11.68 -34.24 26.39
C TRP A 246 12.31 -32.81 26.36
N SER A 247 11.85 -31.90 27.23
CA SER A 247 12.21 -30.47 27.28
C SER A 247 13.37 -30.13 28.25
N PRO A 248 14.07 -28.99 28.09
CA PRO A 248 15.02 -28.45 29.07
C PRO A 248 14.37 -27.52 30.11
N ALA A 249 14.86 -27.53 31.35
CA ALA A 249 14.60 -26.52 32.38
C ALA A 249 15.78 -26.42 33.37
N THR A 250 15.96 -25.24 33.98
CA THR A 250 17.11 -24.86 34.82
C THR A 250 16.77 -24.72 36.30
N THR A 251 17.74 -24.93 37.21
CA THR A 251 18.19 -23.89 38.18
C THR A 251 19.44 -24.27 39.03
N VAL A 252 20.31 -23.27 39.25
CA VAL A 252 21.19 -22.98 40.43
C VAL A 252 21.99 -24.10 41.12
N ALA A 253 23.33 -24.03 41.05
CA ALA A 253 24.26 -24.11 42.21
C ALA A 253 25.69 -23.62 41.88
N ARG A 254 26.49 -23.35 42.92
CA ARG A 254 27.90 -22.86 42.92
C ARG A 254 28.89 -23.84 42.25
N GLY A 255 30.01 -23.34 41.70
CA GLY A 255 31.17 -24.15 41.32
C GLY A 255 32.38 -23.36 40.77
N HIS A 256 33.60 -23.68 41.21
CA HIS A 256 34.86 -22.97 40.92
C HIS A 256 35.57 -23.42 39.62
N HIS A 257 36.46 -22.55 39.13
CA HIS A 257 37.75 -22.79 38.42
C HIS A 257 37.87 -23.38 36.99
N ASN A 258 38.48 -22.53 36.14
CA ASN A 258 39.71 -22.74 35.33
C ASN A 258 39.75 -23.60 34.02
N ASN A 259 40.17 -22.91 32.95
CA ASN A 259 41.18 -23.28 31.93
C ASN A 259 40.93 -24.32 30.80
N ILE A 260 41.38 -23.92 29.58
CA ILE A 260 42.31 -24.59 28.61
C ILE A 260 41.99 -26.08 28.26
N SER A 261 41.89 -26.54 27.00
CA SER A 261 42.62 -26.26 25.73
C SER A 261 41.71 -26.53 24.50
N VAL A 262 41.91 -25.99 23.29
CA VAL A 262 42.91 -26.28 22.21
C VAL A 262 42.88 -27.72 21.65
N GLY A 263 42.74 -27.85 20.31
CA GLY A 263 42.91 -29.08 19.52
C GLY A 263 41.63 -29.53 18.76
N GLY A 264 41.67 -30.01 17.51
CA GLY A 264 42.77 -30.02 16.52
C GLY A 264 42.65 -31.13 15.47
N GLY A 265 42.54 -30.78 14.17
CA GLY A 265 42.54 -31.73 13.03
C GLY A 265 41.20 -32.46 12.78
N GLY A 266 40.99 -33.15 11.64
CA GLY A 266 41.82 -33.22 10.41
C GLY A 266 41.56 -34.50 9.58
N GLY A 267 41.37 -34.38 8.25
CA GLY A 267 41.02 -35.52 7.35
C GLY A 267 39.52 -35.88 7.37
N GLY A 268 38.91 -36.52 6.36
CA GLY A 268 39.42 -37.20 5.16
C GLY A 268 39.22 -38.72 5.33
N GLY A 269 38.53 -39.49 4.48
CA GLY A 269 38.05 -39.31 3.12
C GLY A 269 38.26 -40.65 2.38
N GLY A 270 37.20 -41.31 1.90
CA GLY A 270 37.32 -42.66 1.31
C GLY A 270 36.02 -43.21 0.73
N LYS A 271 36.13 -43.99 -0.35
CA LYS A 271 35.02 -44.57 -1.14
C LYS A 271 35.45 -45.96 -1.64
N VAL A 272 34.62 -46.99 -1.45
CA VAL A 272 34.81 -48.34 -2.02
C VAL A 272 33.45 -48.94 -2.42
N GLU A 273 33.43 -49.71 -3.50
CA GLU A 273 32.29 -50.51 -4.01
C GLU A 273 32.76 -51.97 -4.22
N MET A 274 31.85 -52.93 -4.50
CA MET A 274 31.91 -53.87 -5.65
C MET A 274 31.24 -55.26 -5.41
N ASN A 275 30.44 -55.71 -6.40
CA ASN A 275 29.91 -57.08 -6.70
C ASN A 275 29.02 -57.84 -5.67
N GLY A 276 28.11 -58.76 -6.07
CA GLY A 276 27.53 -59.07 -7.41
C GLY A 276 27.42 -60.56 -7.79
N VAL A 277 26.20 -61.13 -7.88
CA VAL A 277 25.87 -62.49 -8.46
C VAL A 277 24.47 -62.47 -9.13
N ASN A 278 23.97 -63.57 -9.73
CA ASN A 278 23.19 -63.55 -10.99
C ASN A 278 21.80 -64.29 -11.01
N PHE A 279 21.09 -64.15 -12.16
CA PHE A 279 19.74 -64.62 -12.62
C PHE A 279 19.48 -66.16 -12.69
N PRO A 280 18.26 -66.70 -13.05
CA PRO A 280 17.13 -66.21 -13.92
C PRO A 280 15.70 -66.35 -13.27
N CYS A 281 14.51 -66.36 -13.91
CA CYS A 281 14.05 -66.46 -15.33
C CYS A 281 12.61 -65.85 -15.55
N ALA A 282 11.90 -66.17 -16.66
CA ALA A 282 10.52 -65.76 -17.02
C ALA A 282 9.73 -66.89 -17.77
N PRO A 283 8.41 -66.78 -18.06
CA PRO A 283 7.92 -66.18 -19.33
C PRO A 283 6.53 -65.45 -19.26
N ALA A 284 5.94 -65.03 -20.39
CA ALA A 284 4.65 -64.28 -20.46
C ALA A 284 3.85 -64.45 -21.78
N ILE A 285 2.49 -64.31 -21.73
CA ILE A 285 1.48 -64.41 -22.83
C ILE A 285 0.25 -63.49 -22.50
N VAL A 286 -0.55 -62.75 -23.33
CA VAL A 286 -0.78 -62.52 -24.81
C VAL A 286 -2.08 -63.20 -25.37
N THR A 287 -3.12 -62.58 -25.98
CA THR A 287 -3.53 -61.17 -26.31
C THR A 287 -5.03 -61.06 -26.77
N LEU A 288 -5.74 -59.96 -26.42
CA LEU A 288 -6.91 -59.34 -27.15
C LEU A 288 -8.25 -60.17 -27.30
N PRO A 289 -9.34 -59.70 -28.00
CA PRO A 289 -10.12 -58.45 -27.83
C PRO A 289 -11.70 -58.56 -27.96
N SER A 290 -12.41 -57.41 -27.79
CA SER A 290 -13.59 -56.95 -28.60
C SER A 290 -15.08 -57.30 -28.30
N LYS A 291 -15.85 -56.25 -27.90
CA LYS A 291 -17.21 -55.76 -28.32
C LYS A 291 -18.51 -56.64 -28.38
N HIS A 292 -19.64 -55.93 -28.20
CA HIS A 292 -21.07 -56.26 -28.51
C HIS A 292 -21.78 -57.30 -27.60
N ALA A 293 -23.12 -57.34 -27.44
CA ALA A 293 -24.18 -56.29 -27.42
C ALA A 293 -25.56 -56.88 -26.99
N LEU A 294 -26.38 -56.13 -26.21
CA LEU A 294 -27.83 -56.36 -25.94
C LEU A 294 -28.18 -57.69 -25.19
N THR A 295 -29.39 -58.03 -24.68
CA THR A 295 -30.74 -57.40 -24.69
C THR A 295 -31.63 -57.88 -23.49
N ILE A 296 -32.39 -56.96 -22.85
CA ILE A 296 -33.82 -57.07 -22.39
C ILE A 296 -34.30 -58.03 -21.25
N ASN A 297 -35.42 -57.59 -20.62
CA ASN A 297 -36.34 -58.20 -19.62
C ASN A 297 -35.89 -58.27 -18.13
N GLY A 298 -36.76 -58.02 -17.13
CA GLY A 298 -38.16 -57.51 -17.13
C GLY A 298 -38.41 -56.62 -15.90
N GLN A 299 -39.06 -55.47 -16.04
CA GLN A 299 -40.51 -55.27 -15.94
C GLN A 299 -41.14 -55.48 -14.55
N ASN A 300 -41.46 -54.36 -13.89
CA ASN A 300 -42.80 -54.16 -13.32
C ASN A 300 -43.16 -52.67 -13.38
N ASN A 301 -44.41 -52.37 -13.69
CA ASN A 301 -44.91 -51.01 -13.97
C ASN A 301 -46.14 -50.70 -13.10
N LEU A 302 -46.49 -49.40 -13.02
CA LEU A 302 -47.84 -48.78 -12.96
C LEU A 302 -47.63 -47.35 -12.39
N ASN A 303 -47.46 -46.34 -13.26
CA ASN A 303 -48.49 -45.39 -13.71
C ASN A 303 -48.84 -44.28 -12.69
N ARG A 304 -49.18 -43.01 -13.02
CA ARG A 304 -49.16 -42.12 -14.23
C ARG A 304 -49.86 -40.80 -13.80
N PRO A 305 -49.94 -39.67 -14.56
CA PRO A 305 -49.03 -39.02 -15.54
C PRO A 305 -48.25 -37.84 -14.87
N GLY A 306 -47.45 -36.99 -15.53
CA GLY A 306 -46.98 -36.96 -16.92
C GLY A 306 -47.17 -35.59 -17.61
N THR A 307 -46.08 -35.02 -18.13
CA THR A 307 -46.02 -34.16 -19.35
C THR A 307 -44.56 -34.08 -19.79
N GLN A 308 -44.29 -34.26 -21.09
CA GLN A 308 -42.93 -34.21 -21.66
C GLN A 308 -42.61 -32.81 -22.21
N ARG A 309 -41.35 -32.36 -22.13
CA ARG A 309 -40.81 -31.44 -23.14
C ARG A 309 -39.28 -31.47 -23.30
N ILE A 310 -38.86 -32.04 -24.43
CA ILE A 310 -37.83 -31.58 -25.38
C ILE A 310 -36.49 -31.08 -24.80
N THR A 311 -35.42 -31.82 -25.10
CA THR A 311 -34.04 -31.34 -25.05
C THR A 311 -33.80 -30.20 -26.05
N VAL A 312 -33.25 -29.08 -25.59
CA VAL A 312 -32.67 -28.03 -26.46
C VAL A 312 -31.19 -27.87 -26.12
N THR A 313 -30.37 -27.62 -27.14
CA THR A 313 -28.91 -27.50 -27.04
C THR A 313 -28.46 -26.33 -26.18
N ALA A 314 -27.33 -26.50 -25.49
CA ALA A 314 -26.74 -25.48 -24.63
C ALA A 314 -26.08 -24.35 -25.43
N SER A 315 -26.86 -23.32 -25.78
CA SER A 315 -26.35 -22.04 -26.26
C SER A 315 -25.86 -21.16 -25.10
N ARG A 316 -24.87 -20.30 -25.34
CA ARG A 316 -24.40 -19.32 -24.35
C ARG A 316 -25.46 -18.21 -24.21
N GLY A 317 -26.30 -18.31 -23.19
CA GLY A 317 -27.32 -17.31 -22.90
C GLY A 317 -26.74 -15.96 -22.49
N SER A 318 -26.65 -15.02 -23.44
CA SER A 318 -26.60 -13.59 -23.13
C SER A 318 -27.92 -13.17 -22.48
N VAL A 319 -27.86 -12.40 -21.39
CA VAL A 319 -29.06 -11.86 -20.73
C VAL A 319 -29.82 -10.95 -21.70
N PRO A 320 -31.13 -11.13 -21.91
CA PRO A 320 -31.91 -10.25 -22.79
C PRO A 320 -31.92 -8.80 -22.28
N PRO A 321 -31.95 -7.79 -23.17
CA PRO A 321 -32.14 -6.39 -22.76
C PRO A 321 -33.42 -6.23 -21.94
N GLY A 322 -33.32 -5.67 -20.74
CA GLY A 322 -34.45 -5.43 -19.83
C GLY A 322 -34.56 -6.39 -18.62
N VAL A 323 -33.73 -7.44 -18.53
CA VAL A 323 -33.75 -8.38 -17.38
C VAL A 323 -32.83 -7.91 -16.25
N LEU A 324 -33.35 -7.75 -15.03
CA LEU A 324 -32.56 -7.31 -13.87
C LEU A 324 -31.82 -8.49 -13.21
N ALA A 325 -30.49 -8.42 -13.18
CA ALA A 325 -29.66 -9.42 -12.48
C ALA A 325 -29.31 -8.95 -11.06
N LEU A 326 -29.68 -9.73 -10.04
CA LEU A 326 -29.45 -9.40 -8.62
C LEU A 326 -28.30 -10.24 -8.03
N PRO A 327 -27.26 -9.61 -7.43
CA PRO A 327 -26.06 -10.33 -7.02
C PRO A 327 -26.15 -10.97 -5.62
N VAL A 328 -26.26 -12.30 -5.57
CA VAL A 328 -26.23 -13.06 -4.31
C VAL A 328 -24.81 -13.08 -3.73
N LYS A 329 -24.62 -12.38 -2.61
CA LYS A 329 -23.32 -12.29 -1.92
C LYS A 329 -23.13 -13.45 -0.92
N ASN A 330 -22.18 -14.34 -1.25
CA ASN A 330 -21.54 -15.33 -0.39
C ASN A 330 -22.43 -16.29 0.44
N LEU A 331 -23.03 -17.26 -0.25
CA LEU A 331 -23.30 -18.57 0.36
C LEU A 331 -21.98 -19.33 0.56
N THR A 332 -21.50 -19.39 1.81
CA THR A 332 -20.42 -20.28 2.28
C THR A 332 -20.69 -20.78 3.72
N GLY A 333 -21.96 -21.12 4.00
CA GLY A 333 -22.40 -21.73 5.26
C GLY A 333 -23.62 -22.61 5.00
N SER A 334 -23.61 -23.83 5.53
CA SER A 334 -24.64 -24.85 5.31
C SER A 334 -25.83 -24.69 6.25
N GLY A 335 -26.56 -23.58 6.13
CA GLY A 335 -27.77 -23.29 6.90
C GLY A 335 -28.99 -23.09 5.99
N PRO A 336 -30.14 -23.75 6.27
CA PRO A 336 -31.30 -23.75 5.35
C PRO A 336 -32.01 -22.39 5.20
N VAL A 337 -31.82 -21.48 6.16
CA VAL A 337 -32.56 -20.20 6.24
C VAL A 337 -32.15 -19.20 5.14
N HIS A 338 -30.88 -19.19 4.73
CA HIS A 338 -30.38 -18.22 3.75
C HIS A 338 -30.78 -18.51 2.28
N PRO A 339 -30.73 -19.76 1.80
CA PRO A 339 -31.29 -20.13 0.50
C PRO A 339 -32.79 -19.83 0.40
N ALA A 340 -33.55 -20.10 1.47
CA ALA A 340 -34.98 -19.78 1.53
C ALA A 340 -35.24 -18.27 1.39
N LEU A 341 -34.49 -17.42 2.08
CA LEU A 341 -34.63 -15.96 1.98
C LEU A 341 -34.34 -15.44 0.55
N ALA A 342 -33.28 -15.94 -0.09
CA ALA A 342 -32.97 -15.58 -1.49
C ALA A 342 -34.05 -16.09 -2.47
N GLY A 343 -34.61 -17.28 -2.22
CA GLY A 343 -35.74 -17.82 -2.96
C GLY A 343 -37.00 -16.96 -2.81
N MET A 344 -37.34 -16.53 -1.60
CA MET A 344 -38.48 -15.65 -1.35
C MET A 344 -38.33 -14.28 -2.03
N THR A 345 -37.15 -13.67 -2.01
CA THR A 345 -36.91 -12.43 -2.77
C THR A 345 -37.05 -12.64 -4.29
N GLY A 346 -36.58 -13.79 -4.81
CA GLY A 346 -36.79 -14.15 -6.22
C GLY A 346 -38.27 -14.33 -6.57
N ILE A 347 -39.02 -15.06 -5.75
CA ILE A 347 -40.46 -15.31 -5.94
C ILE A 347 -41.26 -14.00 -5.89
N LEU A 348 -40.99 -13.11 -4.93
CA LEU A 348 -41.67 -11.82 -4.82
C LEU A 348 -41.42 -10.90 -6.03
N MET A 349 -40.21 -10.90 -6.58
CA MET A 349 -39.89 -10.12 -7.78
C MET A 349 -40.52 -10.72 -9.05
N CYS A 350 -40.54 -12.05 -9.17
CA CYS A 350 -41.24 -12.74 -10.27
C CYS A 350 -42.76 -12.55 -10.20
N ALA A 351 -43.35 -12.44 -9.01
CA ALA A 351 -44.77 -12.12 -8.83
C ALA A 351 -45.14 -10.71 -9.32
N ALA A 352 -44.17 -9.79 -9.40
CA ALA A 352 -44.32 -8.48 -10.04
C ALA A 352 -44.08 -8.50 -11.56
N GLY A 353 -44.01 -9.68 -12.18
CA GLY A 353 -43.79 -9.87 -13.63
C GLY A 353 -42.36 -9.60 -14.10
N LEU A 354 -41.42 -9.30 -13.19
CA LEU A 354 -40.03 -9.01 -13.53
C LEU A 354 -39.19 -10.30 -13.59
N PRO A 355 -38.57 -10.63 -14.74
CA PRO A 355 -37.59 -11.71 -14.80
C PRO A 355 -36.33 -11.30 -14.01
N VAL A 356 -35.91 -12.16 -13.07
CA VAL A 356 -34.73 -11.93 -12.23
C VAL A 356 -33.72 -13.06 -12.38
N CYS A 357 -32.45 -12.71 -12.59
CA CYS A 357 -31.35 -13.68 -12.66
C CYS A 357 -30.36 -13.47 -11.51
N LEU A 358 -29.98 -14.53 -10.78
CA LEU A 358 -29.14 -14.43 -9.58
C LEU A 358 -27.66 -14.74 -9.89
N THR A 359 -26.84 -13.71 -10.08
CA THR A 359 -25.45 -13.84 -10.55
C THR A 359 -24.41 -13.51 -9.47
N ARG A 360 -23.47 -14.42 -9.21
CA ARG A 360 -22.42 -14.20 -8.20
C ARG A 360 -21.38 -13.18 -8.71
N ALA A 361 -21.01 -12.20 -7.88
CA ALA A 361 -19.95 -11.25 -8.21
C ALA A 361 -18.61 -11.97 -8.54
N PRO A 362 -17.87 -11.55 -9.58
CA PRO A 362 -16.62 -12.17 -9.99
C PRO A 362 -15.54 -11.99 -8.91
N LYS A 363 -14.65 -12.98 -8.80
CA LYS A 363 -13.49 -12.96 -7.90
C LYS A 363 -12.21 -12.69 -8.69
N PRO A 364 -11.20 -11.99 -8.14
CA PRO A 364 -9.90 -11.84 -8.78
C PRO A 364 -9.22 -13.19 -8.92
N ILE A 365 -8.78 -13.51 -10.15
CA ILE A 365 -8.09 -14.76 -10.49
C ILE A 365 -6.59 -14.53 -10.27
N LEU A 366 -6.18 -14.51 -9.00
CA LEU A 366 -4.79 -14.25 -8.57
C LEU A 366 -3.78 -15.31 -9.06
N HIS A 367 -4.25 -16.53 -9.29
CA HIS A 367 -3.44 -17.66 -9.69
C HIS A 367 -3.98 -18.31 -10.97
N PRO A 368 -3.10 -18.89 -11.81
CA PRO A 368 -3.50 -19.76 -12.90
C PRO A 368 -4.22 -21.01 -12.36
N PRO A 369 -4.86 -21.80 -13.25
CA PRO A 369 -5.31 -23.16 -12.93
C PRO A 369 -4.21 -24.05 -12.30
N PRO A 370 -4.57 -25.19 -11.69
CA PRO A 370 -3.59 -26.16 -11.20
C PRO A 370 -2.68 -26.65 -12.34
N ILE A 371 -1.36 -26.60 -12.11
CA ILE A 371 -0.32 -26.96 -13.09
C ILE A 371 0.55 -28.07 -12.48
N SER A 372 0.81 -29.16 -13.21
CA SER A 372 1.68 -30.23 -12.72
C SER A 372 3.16 -29.80 -12.78
N LYS A 373 4.04 -30.46 -12.02
CA LYS A 373 5.49 -30.18 -12.10
C LYS A 373 6.08 -30.48 -13.48
N SER A 374 5.51 -31.45 -14.20
CA SER A 374 5.88 -31.83 -15.57
C SER A 374 5.50 -30.80 -16.63
N ASP A 375 4.52 -29.94 -16.37
CA ASP A 375 4.11 -28.89 -17.31
C ASP A 375 4.99 -27.64 -17.26
N LEU A 376 5.84 -27.52 -16.24
CA LEU A 376 6.73 -26.37 -16.02
C LEU A 376 7.92 -26.46 -16.99
N LYS A 377 7.98 -25.57 -17.98
CA LYS A 377 9.07 -25.56 -18.97
C LYS A 377 10.07 -24.44 -18.68
N PRO A 378 11.38 -24.60 -18.99
CA PRO A 378 12.33 -23.49 -18.91
C PRO A 378 11.92 -22.37 -19.87
N VAL A 379 12.29 -21.12 -19.57
CA VAL A 379 12.00 -19.98 -20.45
C VAL A 379 12.97 -19.99 -21.64
N PRO A 380 12.50 -19.92 -22.90
CA PRO A 380 13.37 -19.90 -24.07
C PRO A 380 14.42 -18.78 -24.00
N GLY A 381 15.67 -19.11 -24.33
CA GLY A 381 16.77 -18.14 -24.38
C GLY A 381 17.28 -17.64 -23.02
N ILE A 382 17.02 -18.36 -21.92
CA ILE A 382 17.54 -18.03 -20.58
C ILE A 382 18.05 -19.31 -19.88
N ASN A 383 19.37 -19.42 -19.73
CA ASN A 383 20.05 -20.66 -19.31
C ASN A 383 19.94 -21.00 -17.81
N SER A 384 19.31 -20.16 -16.99
CA SER A 384 19.02 -20.44 -15.58
C SER A 384 17.52 -20.40 -15.31
N ILE A 385 17.04 -21.19 -14.34
CA ILE A 385 15.64 -21.22 -13.87
C ILE A 385 15.48 -20.44 -12.53
N ARG A 386 16.60 -20.08 -11.89
CA ARG A 386 16.64 -19.51 -10.53
C ARG A 386 17.84 -18.58 -10.32
N ARG A 387 17.63 -17.46 -9.63
CA ARG A 387 18.66 -16.61 -9.02
C ARG A 387 18.55 -16.61 -7.49
N LYS A 388 19.66 -16.35 -6.79
CA LYS A 388 19.73 -16.26 -5.31
C LYS A 388 20.65 -15.10 -4.91
N THR A 389 20.11 -14.08 -4.24
CA THR A 389 20.93 -12.98 -3.69
C THR A 389 21.62 -13.44 -2.41
N LYS A 390 22.94 -13.64 -2.45
CA LYS A 390 23.75 -13.99 -1.26
C LYS A 390 24.14 -12.72 -0.49
N LYS A 391 24.22 -12.81 0.84
CA LYS A 391 24.64 -11.73 1.76
C LYS A 391 26.04 -11.13 1.46
N LYS A 392 26.84 -11.78 0.61
CA LYS A 392 28.21 -11.35 0.22
C LYS A 392 28.26 -10.22 -0.84
N HIS A 393 27.13 -9.80 -1.41
CA HIS A 393 27.07 -8.74 -2.43
C HIS A 393 27.02 -7.30 -1.86
N LEU A 394 27.23 -7.12 -0.55
CA LEU A 394 27.43 -5.81 0.05
C LEU A 394 28.79 -5.23 -0.40
N ARG A 395 28.81 -4.56 -1.56
CA ARG A 395 29.99 -3.86 -2.08
C ARG A 395 30.45 -2.86 -1.02
N LYS A 396 31.74 -2.90 -0.63
CA LYS A 396 32.31 -1.98 0.36
C LYS A 396 32.12 -0.55 -0.16
N GLY A 397 31.47 0.30 0.65
CA GLY A 397 31.07 1.65 0.23
C GLY A 397 32.26 2.44 -0.31
N LYS A 398 32.11 2.99 -1.52
CA LYS A 398 33.14 3.83 -2.15
C LYS A 398 33.14 5.20 -1.47
N ASN A 399 34.33 5.79 -1.35
CA ASN A 399 34.51 7.16 -0.86
C ASN A 399 33.58 8.13 -1.62
N PRO A 400 32.70 8.88 -0.94
CA PRO A 400 31.80 9.85 -1.56
C PRO A 400 32.47 10.81 -2.54
N GLU A 401 33.64 11.35 -2.16
CA GLU A 401 34.37 12.29 -3.02
C GLU A 401 34.80 11.63 -4.34
N ASP A 402 35.35 10.41 -4.29
CA ASP A 402 35.84 9.68 -5.47
C ASP A 402 34.71 9.18 -6.38
N VAL A 403 33.48 9.11 -5.88
CA VAL A 403 32.30 8.78 -6.70
C VAL A 403 31.81 10.02 -7.43
N VAL A 404 31.65 11.15 -6.71
CA VAL A 404 31.25 12.41 -7.33
C VAL A 404 32.30 12.88 -8.35
N ARG A 405 33.58 12.94 -7.96
CA ARG A 405 34.69 13.34 -8.84
C ARG A 405 34.85 12.47 -10.09
N ARG A 406 34.45 11.19 -10.07
CA ARG A 406 34.46 10.31 -11.26
C ARG A 406 33.42 10.70 -12.30
N TYR A 407 32.34 11.34 -11.90
CA TYR A 407 31.19 11.65 -12.76
C TYR A 407 30.99 13.16 -13.00
N THR A 408 31.85 14.01 -12.42
CA THR A 408 31.82 15.46 -12.57
C THR A 408 33.09 16.02 -13.21
N GLU A 409 32.93 16.84 -14.23
CA GLU A 409 33.95 17.74 -14.75
C GLU A 409 34.01 19.01 -13.90
N LYS A 410 35.20 19.44 -13.46
CA LYS A 410 35.35 20.70 -12.69
C LYS A 410 35.19 21.90 -13.62
N ILE A 411 34.29 22.81 -13.28
CA ILE A 411 34.11 24.07 -14.01
C ILE A 411 34.98 25.16 -13.35
N LYS A 412 35.69 25.96 -14.18
CA LYS A 412 36.56 27.05 -13.70
C LYS A 412 35.80 28.35 -13.39
N THR A 413 34.79 28.64 -14.21
CA THR A 413 33.94 29.84 -14.11
C THR A 413 32.51 29.36 -14.01
N ALA A 414 31.91 29.44 -12.82
CA ALA A 414 30.52 29.05 -12.63
C ALA A 414 29.57 29.97 -13.42
N PRO A 415 28.48 29.43 -14.02
CA PRO A 415 27.42 30.25 -14.59
C PRO A 415 26.61 30.93 -13.49
N ASP A 416 25.88 31.99 -13.84
CA ASP A 416 24.91 32.65 -12.94
C ASP A 416 23.56 31.88 -12.93
N GLU A 417 23.63 30.60 -12.55
CA GLU A 417 22.50 29.67 -12.42
C GLU A 417 22.46 29.13 -10.97
N ASP A 418 21.28 28.73 -10.48
CA ASP A 418 21.11 28.19 -9.13
C ASP A 418 21.40 26.69 -9.03
N CYS A 419 22.14 26.28 -7.99
CA CYS A 419 22.34 24.87 -7.67
C CYS A 419 21.06 24.28 -7.07
N THR A 420 20.31 23.52 -7.86
CA THR A 420 18.99 22.95 -7.49
C THR A 420 19.00 21.89 -6.37
N ILE A 421 20.08 21.81 -5.57
CA ILE A 421 20.23 20.95 -4.39
C ILE A 421 20.21 21.79 -3.10
N CYS A 422 20.81 22.98 -3.11
CA CYS A 422 20.85 23.90 -1.96
C CYS A 422 20.09 25.22 -2.21
N MET A 423 19.69 25.49 -3.46
CA MET A 423 19.04 26.74 -3.90
C MET A 423 19.90 28.00 -3.72
N GLU A 424 21.23 27.83 -3.76
CA GLU A 424 22.22 28.90 -3.80
C GLU A 424 22.83 28.98 -5.22
N ARG A 425 23.27 30.17 -5.64
CA ARG A 425 23.92 30.37 -6.94
C ARG A 425 25.18 29.51 -7.07
N LEU A 426 25.44 29.00 -8.27
CA LEU A 426 26.67 28.26 -8.58
C LEU A 426 27.93 29.14 -8.45
N ALA A 427 27.79 30.47 -8.57
CA ALA A 427 28.85 31.44 -8.34
C ALA A 427 29.11 31.75 -6.84
N THR A 428 28.25 31.33 -5.91
CA THR A 428 28.44 31.49 -4.46
C THR A 428 28.84 30.15 -3.80
N VAL A 429 29.11 30.18 -2.49
CA VAL A 429 29.42 28.97 -1.72
C VAL A 429 28.22 28.03 -1.61
N SER A 430 28.48 26.74 -1.53
CA SER A 430 27.46 25.72 -1.27
C SER A 430 26.79 25.91 0.10
N GLY A 431 25.45 25.96 0.12
CA GLY A 431 24.65 25.99 1.37
C GLY A 431 24.75 24.75 2.28
N TYR A 432 25.65 23.80 1.97
CA TYR A 432 26.05 22.70 2.86
C TYR A 432 27.39 22.96 3.59
N GLU A 433 27.94 24.17 3.47
CA GLU A 433 29.09 24.62 4.26
C GLU A 433 28.84 24.44 5.78
N GLY A 434 29.88 24.06 6.53
CA GLY A 434 29.80 23.75 7.97
C GLY A 434 29.09 22.44 8.33
N VAL A 435 28.06 22.02 7.58
CA VAL A 435 27.26 20.81 7.85
C VAL A 435 28.08 19.53 7.67
N LEU A 436 29.04 19.53 6.75
CA LEU A 436 29.87 18.37 6.43
C LEU A 436 31.36 18.74 6.43
N SER A 437 32.12 18.17 7.38
CA SER A 437 33.56 18.45 7.59
C SER A 437 34.50 17.75 6.57
N TYR A 438 34.10 17.69 5.30
CA TYR A 438 34.89 17.11 4.21
C TYR A 438 36.09 17.99 3.85
N ARG A 439 37.24 17.74 4.49
CA ARG A 439 38.51 18.46 4.27
C ARG A 439 39.06 18.38 2.83
N GLY A 440 38.45 17.61 1.92
CA GLY A 440 38.90 17.44 0.53
C GLY A 440 38.17 18.29 -0.52
N ILE A 441 36.99 18.84 -0.23
CA ILE A 441 36.19 19.64 -1.20
C ILE A 441 35.93 21.01 -0.61
N LYS A 442 36.36 22.05 -1.33
CA LYS A 442 36.02 23.42 -0.95
C LYS A 442 34.56 23.78 -1.36
N PRO A 443 33.83 24.60 -0.59
CA PRO A 443 32.41 24.91 -0.85
C PRO A 443 32.12 25.57 -2.20
N GLU A 444 33.07 26.33 -2.77
CA GLU A 444 32.92 27.07 -4.03
C GLU A 444 33.13 26.22 -5.30
N LEU A 445 33.49 24.94 -5.18
CA LEU A 445 33.79 24.11 -6.35
C LEU A 445 32.53 23.61 -7.04
N VAL A 446 32.30 24.04 -8.29
CA VAL A 446 31.23 23.55 -9.16
C VAL A 446 31.68 22.38 -10.04
N GLY A 447 30.80 21.37 -10.16
CA GLY A 447 30.96 20.21 -11.02
C GLY A 447 29.81 20.06 -12.01
N LYS A 448 30.15 19.79 -13.27
CA LYS A 448 29.23 19.47 -14.37
C LYS A 448 29.12 17.96 -14.54
N LEU A 449 27.91 17.39 -14.53
CA LEU A 449 27.68 15.96 -14.73
C LEU A 449 27.83 15.57 -16.22
N GLY A 450 28.83 14.76 -16.55
CA GLY A 450 29.34 14.63 -17.92
C GLY A 450 28.38 14.12 -19.00
N LYS A 451 27.37 13.29 -18.69
CA LYS A 451 26.39 12.79 -19.68
C LYS A 451 25.25 13.78 -19.95
N CYS A 452 24.89 14.60 -18.98
CA CYS A 452 23.65 15.39 -18.98
C CYS A 452 23.85 16.89 -18.79
N GLY A 453 25.08 17.37 -18.65
CA GLY A 453 25.45 18.79 -18.64
C GLY A 453 25.02 19.60 -17.41
N HIS A 454 24.17 19.07 -16.54
CA HIS A 454 23.67 19.75 -15.33
C HIS A 454 24.81 20.03 -14.33
N MET A 455 24.76 21.19 -13.68
CA MET A 455 25.83 21.73 -12.83
C MET A 455 25.37 21.93 -11.38
N TYR A 456 26.26 21.61 -10.43
CA TYR A 456 25.99 21.67 -8.99
C TYR A 456 27.30 21.97 -8.24
N HIS A 457 27.25 22.50 -7.02
CA HIS A 457 28.42 22.45 -6.13
C HIS A 457 28.80 20.99 -5.85
N LEU A 458 30.09 20.66 -5.87
CA LEU A 458 30.59 19.32 -5.57
C LEU A 458 30.23 18.87 -4.14
N LEU A 459 30.18 19.82 -3.20
CA LEU A 459 29.76 19.56 -1.82
C LEU A 459 28.29 19.13 -1.74
N CYS A 460 27.39 19.77 -2.51
CA CYS A 460 25.98 19.39 -2.63
C CYS A 460 25.81 17.96 -3.17
N LEU A 461 26.58 17.58 -4.20
CA LEU A 461 26.55 16.22 -4.75
C LEU A 461 27.09 15.17 -3.76
N VAL A 462 28.12 15.52 -2.98
CA VAL A 462 28.65 14.65 -1.92
C VAL A 462 27.68 14.53 -0.73
N ALA A 463 26.96 15.60 -0.38
CA ALA A 463 25.88 15.56 0.61
C ALA A 463 24.74 14.62 0.16
N MET A 464 24.26 14.82 -1.09
CA MET A 464 23.23 13.99 -1.71
C MET A 464 23.63 12.51 -1.75
N TYR A 465 24.84 12.18 -2.21
CA TYR A 465 25.33 10.80 -2.23
C TYR A 465 25.47 10.20 -0.82
N ASN A 466 25.85 11.01 0.18
CA ASN A 466 25.97 10.55 1.57
C ASN A 466 24.64 10.26 2.27
N ASN A 467 23.53 10.84 1.80
CA ASN A 467 22.18 10.50 2.28
C ASN A 467 21.57 9.32 1.50
N GLY A 468 22.26 8.83 0.46
CA GLY A 468 21.85 7.67 -0.33
C GLY A 468 22.47 6.33 0.11
N ASN A 469 22.28 5.31 -0.73
CA ASN A 469 22.72 3.93 -0.54
C ASN A 469 24.25 3.70 -0.60
N LYS A 470 25.02 4.67 -1.11
CA LYS A 470 26.49 4.65 -1.29
C LYS A 470 27.03 3.47 -2.12
N ASP A 471 26.25 3.02 -3.11
CA ASP A 471 26.61 1.90 -4.00
C ASP A 471 27.75 2.20 -5.00
N GLY A 472 28.06 3.48 -5.18
CA GLY A 472 29.04 3.96 -6.15
C GLY A 472 28.46 4.33 -7.52
N SER A 473 27.14 4.46 -7.62
CA SER A 473 26.42 5.19 -8.66
C SER A 473 26.15 6.64 -8.22
N LEU A 474 25.72 7.49 -9.15
CA LEU A 474 25.22 8.83 -8.84
C LEU A 474 24.02 9.10 -9.76
N GLN A 475 22.94 9.65 -9.20
CA GLN A 475 21.75 10.02 -9.96
C GLN A 475 21.63 11.55 -10.00
N CYS A 476 21.47 12.11 -11.21
CA CYS A 476 21.27 13.54 -11.41
C CYS A 476 19.94 13.98 -10.74
N PRO A 477 19.93 14.96 -9.81
CA PRO A 477 18.70 15.34 -9.13
C PRO A 477 17.69 16.01 -10.07
N THR A 478 18.14 16.71 -11.12
CA THR A 478 17.26 17.37 -12.10
C THR A 478 16.68 16.35 -13.10
N CYS A 479 17.48 15.85 -14.05
CA CYS A 479 17.00 14.98 -15.13
C CYS A 479 16.99 13.46 -14.81
N LYS A 480 17.28 13.06 -13.57
CA LYS A 480 17.27 11.66 -13.09
C LYS A 480 18.25 10.70 -13.79
N ALA A 481 19.10 11.18 -14.71
CA ALA A 481 20.12 10.38 -15.40
C ALA A 481 21.10 9.69 -14.42
N ILE A 482 21.44 8.43 -14.71
CA ILE A 482 22.27 7.57 -13.85
C ILE A 482 23.71 7.45 -14.37
N TYR A 483 24.64 7.57 -13.43
CA TYR A 483 26.08 7.43 -13.60
C TYR A 483 26.57 6.23 -12.78
N GLY A 484 27.43 5.39 -13.38
CA GLY A 484 27.80 4.11 -12.78
C GLY A 484 26.68 3.08 -12.84
N GLU A 485 26.76 2.06 -11.97
CA GLU A 485 25.79 0.98 -11.86
C GLU A 485 24.97 1.16 -10.58
N LYS A 486 23.70 1.57 -10.73
CA LYS A 486 22.75 1.70 -9.61
C LYS A 486 22.35 0.32 -9.10
N THR A 487 22.35 0.15 -7.78
CA THR A 487 21.93 -1.07 -7.09
C THR A 487 21.04 -0.73 -5.89
N GLY A 488 20.02 -1.53 -5.63
CA GLY A 488 19.10 -1.27 -4.52
C GLY A 488 19.48 -2.00 -3.23
N THR A 489 18.62 -1.82 -2.22
CA THR A 489 18.80 -2.37 -0.88
C THR A 489 18.05 -3.68 -0.67
N GLN A 490 17.51 -4.32 -1.73
CA GLN A 490 16.77 -5.58 -1.66
C GLN A 490 17.41 -6.63 -0.72
N PRO A 491 16.68 -7.19 0.26
CA PRO A 491 17.21 -8.22 1.14
C PRO A 491 17.57 -9.55 0.42
N PRO A 492 18.34 -10.44 1.08
CA PRO A 492 18.65 -11.76 0.55
C PRO A 492 17.39 -12.61 0.31
N GLY A 493 17.31 -13.30 -0.82
CA GLY A 493 16.15 -14.14 -1.21
C GLY A 493 16.41 -14.99 -2.45
N LYS A 494 15.34 -15.52 -3.05
CA LYS A 494 15.35 -16.20 -4.35
C LYS A 494 14.38 -15.55 -5.34
N MET A 495 14.72 -15.67 -6.62
CA MET A 495 13.84 -15.45 -7.77
C MET A 495 13.85 -16.74 -8.59
N GLU A 496 12.69 -17.25 -8.94
CA GLU A 496 12.48 -18.46 -9.75
C GLU A 496 11.53 -18.14 -10.91
N TYR A 497 11.74 -18.71 -12.09
CA TYR A 497 10.90 -18.42 -13.25
C TYR A 497 10.86 -19.57 -14.26
N HIS A 498 9.68 -19.81 -14.82
CA HIS A 498 9.40 -20.90 -15.76
C HIS A 498 8.12 -20.61 -16.54
N VAL A 499 7.93 -21.27 -17.68
CA VAL A 499 6.72 -21.18 -18.50
C VAL A 499 5.64 -22.13 -17.96
N ILE A 500 4.39 -21.68 -17.96
CA ILE A 500 3.19 -22.45 -17.59
C ILE A 500 2.23 -22.56 -18.81
N PRO A 501 1.46 -23.65 -18.97
CA PRO A 501 0.70 -23.97 -20.19
C PRO A 501 -0.63 -23.21 -20.31
N HIS A 502 -0.69 -21.95 -19.89
CA HIS A 502 -1.90 -21.13 -19.91
C HIS A 502 -1.58 -19.73 -20.47
N SER A 503 -2.52 -19.16 -21.21
CA SER A 503 -2.43 -17.81 -21.77
C SER A 503 -2.95 -16.75 -20.79
N LEU A 504 -2.40 -15.54 -20.86
CA LEU A 504 -2.94 -14.38 -20.13
C LEU A 504 -4.12 -13.75 -20.89
N PRO A 505 -5.08 -13.12 -20.19
CA PRO A 505 -6.11 -12.30 -20.81
C PRO A 505 -5.50 -11.23 -21.74
N GLY A 506 -5.92 -11.20 -23.00
CA GLY A 506 -5.36 -10.30 -24.02
C GLY A 506 -4.06 -10.79 -24.69
N CYS A 507 -3.59 -12.01 -24.39
CA CYS A 507 -2.39 -12.60 -25.00
C CYS A 507 -2.64 -14.06 -25.42
N SER A 508 -3.78 -14.31 -26.10
CA SER A 508 -4.38 -15.62 -26.41
C SER A 508 -3.38 -16.68 -26.90
N ASP A 509 -2.54 -16.32 -27.87
CA ASP A 509 -1.69 -17.26 -28.62
C ASP A 509 -0.34 -17.55 -27.94
N THR A 510 -0.15 -17.04 -26.71
CA THR A 510 1.10 -17.12 -25.96
C THR A 510 0.90 -17.83 -24.64
N LYS A 511 1.91 -18.59 -24.20
CA LYS A 511 1.97 -19.15 -22.84
C LYS A 511 2.32 -18.05 -21.84
N THR A 512 2.37 -18.37 -20.56
CA THR A 512 2.74 -17.41 -19.50
C THR A 512 4.09 -17.77 -18.89
N ILE A 513 4.99 -16.80 -18.78
CA ILE A 513 6.14 -16.83 -17.89
C ILE A 513 5.63 -16.52 -16.47
N ARG A 514 5.72 -17.49 -15.55
CA ARG A 514 5.46 -17.26 -14.12
C ARG A 514 6.77 -16.99 -13.41
N ILE A 515 6.91 -15.80 -12.83
CA ILE A 515 7.98 -15.42 -11.91
C ILE A 515 7.50 -15.69 -10.48
N VAL A 516 8.42 -16.12 -9.61
CA VAL A 516 8.18 -16.38 -8.19
C VAL A 516 9.33 -15.78 -7.38
N TYR A 517 9.02 -14.80 -6.54
CA TYR A 517 9.97 -14.24 -5.58
C TYR A 517 9.75 -14.82 -4.18
N ASP A 518 10.83 -15.10 -3.47
CA ASP A 518 10.81 -15.62 -2.10
C ASP A 518 11.88 -14.91 -1.25
N ILE A 519 11.44 -13.96 -0.42
CA ILE A 519 12.28 -13.19 0.51
C ILE A 519 11.81 -13.47 1.94
N PRO A 520 12.65 -14.08 2.81
CA PRO A 520 12.34 -14.27 4.21
C PRO A 520 12.50 -12.98 5.03
N ALA A 521 11.77 -12.90 6.14
CA ALA A 521 12.00 -11.92 7.20
C ALA A 521 13.42 -12.06 7.80
N GLY A 522 13.97 -10.99 8.35
CA GLY A 522 15.37 -10.97 8.77
C GLY A 522 15.78 -9.77 9.62
N ILE A 523 17.07 -9.42 9.56
CA ILE A 523 17.69 -8.29 10.27
C ILE A 523 18.19 -7.27 9.25
N GLN A 524 17.95 -5.99 9.51
CA GLN A 524 18.39 -4.88 8.68
C GLN A 524 19.91 -4.68 8.75
N THR A 525 20.57 -4.76 7.60
CA THR A 525 21.96 -4.28 7.38
C THR A 525 22.06 -2.74 7.42
N THR A 526 23.28 -2.21 7.42
CA THR A 526 23.65 -0.78 7.49
C THR A 526 23.19 0.08 6.31
N GLU A 527 22.48 -0.49 5.35
CA GLU A 527 21.96 0.15 4.13
C GLU A 527 20.44 0.39 4.19
N HIS A 528 19.77 -0.11 5.23
CA HIS A 528 18.32 0.00 5.44
C HIS A 528 17.98 1.09 6.47
N PRO A 529 16.71 1.53 6.57
CA PRO A 529 16.33 2.65 7.44
C PRO A 529 16.64 2.47 8.93
N ASN A 530 16.56 1.24 9.47
CA ASN A 530 16.80 0.96 10.88
C ASN A 530 17.81 -0.20 11.07
N PRO A 531 19.12 0.03 10.90
CA PRO A 531 20.14 -1.01 11.01
C PRO A 531 20.07 -1.78 12.34
N GLY A 532 20.24 -3.11 12.28
CA GLY A 532 20.12 -4.01 13.43
C GLY A 532 18.68 -4.36 13.84
N LYS A 533 17.67 -3.59 13.41
CA LYS A 533 16.26 -3.90 13.67
C LYS A 533 15.81 -5.12 12.86
N LYS A 534 14.79 -5.84 13.34
CA LYS A 534 14.10 -6.86 12.54
C LYS A 534 13.32 -6.19 11.39
N TYR A 535 13.15 -6.92 10.29
CA TYR A 535 12.20 -6.55 9.23
C TYR A 535 11.25 -7.72 8.93
N SER A 536 10.01 -7.42 8.56
CA SER A 536 9.01 -8.41 8.17
C SER A 536 8.95 -8.61 6.65
N ALA A 537 8.43 -9.75 6.19
CA ALA A 537 8.24 -10.03 4.77
C ALA A 537 6.85 -10.60 4.56
N ARG A 538 5.93 -9.80 4.01
CA ARG A 538 4.52 -10.16 3.83
C ARG A 538 4.21 -10.66 2.42
N GLY A 539 3.33 -11.65 2.34
CA GLY A 539 2.82 -12.18 1.07
C GLY A 539 3.83 -12.94 0.20
N PHE A 540 4.93 -13.43 0.78
CA PHE A 540 5.89 -14.30 0.07
C PHE A 540 5.49 -15.79 0.22
N PRO A 541 5.67 -16.63 -0.82
CA PRO A 541 6.21 -16.30 -2.14
C PRO A 541 5.26 -15.43 -2.99
N ARG A 542 5.79 -14.39 -3.63
CA ARG A 542 5.04 -13.50 -4.51
C ARG A 542 5.09 -14.04 -5.94
N HIS A 543 3.92 -14.31 -6.53
CA HIS A 543 3.78 -14.77 -7.90
C HIS A 543 3.53 -13.59 -8.84
N CYS A 544 4.18 -13.58 -10.00
CA CYS A 544 4.00 -12.56 -11.05
C CYS A 544 4.00 -13.19 -12.44
N TYR A 545 3.41 -12.50 -13.41
CA TYR A 545 3.13 -13.07 -14.74
C TYR A 545 3.52 -12.14 -15.90
N LEU A 546 4.17 -12.69 -16.93
CA LEU A 546 4.44 -12.05 -18.22
C LEU A 546 3.97 -12.99 -19.35
N PRO A 547 3.54 -12.50 -20.52
CA PRO A 547 3.33 -13.37 -21.68
C PRO A 547 4.67 -13.92 -22.21
N ASP A 548 4.68 -15.17 -22.67
CA ASP A 548 5.85 -15.82 -23.30
C ASP A 548 5.98 -15.44 -24.78
N ASN A 549 6.01 -14.13 -25.03
CA ASN A 549 6.42 -13.54 -26.31
C ASN A 549 7.81 -12.91 -26.17
N GLU A 550 8.37 -12.43 -27.28
CA GLU A 550 9.71 -11.85 -27.33
C GLU A 550 9.87 -10.67 -26.34
N LYS A 551 8.90 -9.76 -26.31
CA LYS A 551 8.86 -8.59 -25.43
C LYS A 551 8.81 -9.00 -23.95
N GLY A 552 8.04 -10.03 -23.60
CA GLY A 552 7.97 -10.60 -22.25
C GLY A 552 9.26 -11.31 -21.83
N ARG A 553 9.92 -12.05 -22.73
CA ARG A 553 11.25 -12.65 -22.49
C ARG A 553 12.33 -11.58 -22.31
N LYS A 554 12.29 -10.50 -23.09
CA LYS A 554 13.13 -9.30 -22.95
C LYS A 554 12.92 -8.61 -21.59
N VAL A 555 11.68 -8.36 -21.19
CA VAL A 555 11.34 -7.86 -19.84
C VAL A 555 11.86 -8.80 -18.75
N LEU A 556 11.74 -10.12 -18.90
CA LEU A 556 12.30 -11.07 -17.93
C LEU A 556 13.83 -10.97 -17.82
N LYS A 557 14.57 -10.86 -18.94
CA LYS A 557 16.03 -10.66 -18.90
C LYS A 557 16.42 -9.41 -18.10
N LEU A 558 15.68 -8.30 -18.30
CA LEU A 558 15.89 -7.06 -17.55
C LEU A 558 15.48 -7.19 -16.07
N LEU A 559 14.37 -7.86 -15.74
CA LEU A 559 13.97 -8.15 -14.35
C LEU A 559 14.99 -9.03 -13.61
N ILE A 560 15.62 -10.00 -14.29
CA ILE A 560 16.71 -10.80 -13.73
C ILE A 560 17.91 -9.91 -13.39
N MET A 561 18.28 -8.98 -14.29
CA MET A 561 19.36 -8.02 -14.04
C MET A 561 19.02 -7.07 -12.88
N ALA A 562 17.79 -6.56 -12.83
CA ALA A 562 17.31 -5.72 -11.73
C ALA A 562 17.29 -6.48 -10.39
N TRP A 563 16.91 -7.77 -10.38
CA TRP A 563 16.99 -8.63 -9.20
C TRP A 563 18.44 -8.84 -8.73
N ASP A 564 19.37 -9.14 -9.65
CA ASP A 564 20.79 -9.29 -9.33
C ASP A 564 21.43 -7.96 -8.87
N ARG A 565 20.95 -6.83 -9.40
CA ARG A 565 21.25 -5.45 -8.93
C ARG A 565 20.45 -5.02 -7.70
N ARG A 566 19.65 -5.90 -7.08
CA ARG A 566 18.89 -5.65 -5.84
C ARG A 566 17.82 -4.55 -5.94
N LEU A 567 17.19 -4.37 -7.09
CA LEU A 567 16.27 -3.26 -7.41
C LEU A 567 14.77 -3.60 -7.37
N ILE A 568 14.35 -4.87 -7.22
CA ILE A 568 12.91 -5.24 -7.29
C ILE A 568 12.16 -4.94 -5.99
N PHE A 569 12.81 -5.10 -4.84
CA PHE A 569 12.24 -4.83 -3.52
C PHE A 569 13.17 -3.96 -2.67
N THR A 570 12.61 -3.32 -1.66
CA THR A 570 13.34 -2.57 -0.63
C THR A 570 12.72 -2.83 0.75
N ILE A 571 13.36 -2.34 1.82
CA ILE A 571 12.75 -2.27 3.15
C ILE A 571 12.23 -0.85 3.37
N GLY A 572 10.94 -0.74 3.69
CA GLY A 572 10.30 0.55 3.93
C GLY A 572 8.91 0.39 4.56
N THR A 573 8.00 1.29 4.21
CA THR A 573 6.61 1.29 4.68
C THR A 573 5.68 0.77 3.61
N SER A 574 4.84 -0.20 3.94
CA SER A 574 3.86 -0.78 3.02
C SER A 574 2.70 0.19 2.77
N SER A 575 2.56 0.69 1.53
CA SER A 575 1.45 1.54 1.10
C SER A 575 0.07 0.90 1.29
N THR A 576 -0.03 -0.43 1.23
CA THR A 576 -1.29 -1.18 1.39
C THR A 576 -1.69 -1.42 2.85
N THR A 577 -0.75 -1.34 3.81
CA THR A 577 -1.01 -1.77 5.20
C THR A 577 -0.49 -0.85 6.29
N GLY A 578 0.32 0.16 5.95
CA GLY A 578 1.01 1.02 6.91
C GLY A 578 2.15 0.33 7.69
N GLU A 579 2.38 -0.98 7.48
CA GLU A 579 3.46 -1.70 8.19
C GLU A 579 4.82 -1.12 7.78
N THR A 580 5.56 -0.59 8.76
CA THR A 580 6.94 -0.11 8.63
C THR A 580 7.92 -1.28 8.78
N ASP A 581 9.18 -1.08 8.37
CA ASP A 581 10.23 -2.11 8.44
C ASP A 581 9.83 -3.43 7.74
N THR A 582 9.18 -3.34 6.58
CA THR A 582 8.70 -4.50 5.80
C THR A 582 9.22 -4.50 4.37
N VAL A 583 9.28 -5.69 3.75
CA VAL A 583 9.70 -5.86 2.35
C VAL A 583 8.59 -5.40 1.40
N VAL A 584 8.84 -4.29 0.72
CA VAL A 584 7.93 -3.64 -0.23
C VAL A 584 8.48 -3.69 -1.66
N TRP A 585 7.61 -3.53 -2.66
CA TRP A 585 8.05 -3.34 -4.05
C TRP A 585 8.83 -2.03 -4.19
N ASN A 586 9.84 -2.00 -5.06
CA ASN A 586 10.70 -0.84 -5.28
C ASN A 586 10.52 -0.32 -6.72
N GLU A 587 9.46 0.46 -6.94
CA GLU A 587 9.17 1.28 -8.15
C GLU A 587 9.02 0.54 -9.50
N ILE A 588 9.42 -0.74 -9.60
CA ILE A 588 9.25 -1.60 -10.79
C ILE A 588 7.98 -2.44 -10.62
N HIS A 589 6.93 -2.12 -11.38
CA HIS A 589 5.62 -2.76 -11.25
C HIS A 589 5.63 -4.20 -11.76
N HIS A 590 4.83 -5.04 -11.11
CA HIS A 590 4.68 -6.45 -11.43
C HIS A 590 3.19 -6.81 -11.47
N LYS A 591 2.78 -7.57 -12.49
CA LYS A 591 1.43 -8.12 -12.58
C LYS A 591 1.31 -9.39 -11.73
N THR A 592 0.59 -9.28 -10.61
CA THR A 592 0.40 -10.31 -9.56
C THR A 592 -0.96 -11.02 -9.64
N GLU A 593 -1.87 -10.54 -10.49
CA GLU A 593 -3.15 -11.18 -10.80
C GLU A 593 -3.08 -11.81 -12.21
N PHE A 594 -3.56 -13.06 -12.37
CA PHE A 594 -3.35 -13.87 -13.57
C PHE A 594 -4.50 -13.71 -14.59
N GLY A 595 -5.72 -14.05 -14.17
CA GLY A 595 -6.86 -14.24 -15.08
C GLY A 595 -7.85 -13.07 -15.14
N SER A 596 -7.53 -11.95 -14.48
CA SER A 596 -8.34 -10.74 -14.43
C SER A 596 -7.47 -9.54 -14.03
N ASN A 597 -8.04 -8.34 -14.02
CA ASN A 597 -7.36 -7.09 -13.63
C ASN A 597 -8.18 -6.31 -12.58
N LEU A 598 -8.84 -7.00 -11.65
CA LEU A 598 -9.70 -6.35 -10.64
C LEU A 598 -8.87 -5.59 -9.59
N THR A 599 -7.61 -5.95 -9.38
CA THR A 599 -6.70 -5.26 -8.47
C THR A 599 -5.91 -4.11 -9.12
N GLY A 600 -6.04 -3.89 -10.44
CA GLY A 600 -5.15 -3.04 -11.24
C GLY A 600 -3.77 -3.68 -11.54
N HIS A 601 -3.39 -4.70 -10.78
CA HIS A 601 -2.14 -5.45 -10.93
C HIS A 601 -2.30 -6.75 -11.73
N GLY A 602 -3.23 -6.77 -12.69
CA GLY A 602 -3.51 -7.94 -13.54
C GLY A 602 -3.66 -7.65 -15.03
N TYR A 603 -4.30 -8.58 -15.74
CA TYR A 603 -4.46 -8.59 -17.20
C TYR A 603 -5.94 -8.65 -17.62
N PRO A 604 -6.35 -8.07 -18.77
CA PRO A 604 -5.50 -7.48 -19.79
C PRO A 604 -4.94 -6.10 -19.41
N ASP A 605 -3.75 -5.81 -19.92
CA ASP A 605 -3.10 -4.50 -19.90
C ASP A 605 -2.11 -4.45 -21.08
N PRO A 606 -2.43 -3.71 -22.17
CA PRO A 606 -1.57 -3.66 -23.36
C PRO A 606 -0.29 -2.82 -23.14
N ASN A 607 -0.33 -1.87 -22.21
CA ASN A 607 0.74 -0.87 -22.01
C ASN A 607 1.77 -1.32 -20.98
N TYR A 608 1.44 -2.29 -20.12
CA TYR A 608 2.29 -2.76 -19.03
C TYR A 608 3.72 -3.11 -19.46
N LEU A 609 3.92 -3.80 -20.59
CA LEU A 609 5.27 -4.19 -21.02
C LEU A 609 6.15 -2.99 -21.39
N ASP A 610 5.59 -1.91 -21.93
CA ASP A 610 6.35 -0.68 -22.22
C ASP A 610 6.57 0.16 -20.96
N ASN A 611 5.58 0.21 -20.07
CA ASN A 611 5.69 0.90 -18.79
C ASN A 611 6.78 0.27 -17.90
N VAL A 612 6.80 -1.06 -17.74
CA VAL A 612 7.82 -1.73 -16.93
C VAL A 612 9.23 -1.65 -17.55
N MET A 613 9.36 -1.63 -18.88
CA MET A 613 10.65 -1.32 -19.53
C MET A 613 11.10 0.12 -19.26
N ARG A 614 10.17 1.10 -19.23
CA ARG A 614 10.48 2.50 -18.89
C ARG A 614 10.89 2.65 -17.42
N GLU A 615 10.23 1.94 -16.51
CA GLU A 615 10.62 1.86 -15.09
C GLU A 615 12.02 1.26 -14.94
N LEU A 616 12.28 0.10 -15.54
CA LEU A 616 13.60 -0.54 -15.56
C LEU A 616 14.70 0.40 -16.09
N ALA A 617 14.43 1.11 -17.19
CA ALA A 617 15.35 2.13 -17.72
C ALA A 617 15.59 3.30 -16.74
N ALA A 618 14.55 3.76 -16.02
CA ALA A 618 14.67 4.79 -14.98
C ALA A 618 15.46 4.33 -13.73
N HIS A 619 15.57 3.01 -13.51
CA HIS A 619 16.50 2.42 -12.54
C HIS A 619 17.90 2.14 -13.11
N GLY A 620 18.15 2.47 -14.38
CA GLY A 620 19.42 2.20 -15.05
C GLY A 620 19.61 0.72 -15.42
N VAL A 621 18.52 0.04 -15.81
CA VAL A 621 18.49 -1.35 -16.30
C VAL A 621 17.95 -1.33 -17.73
N GLY A 622 18.84 -1.02 -18.68
CA GLY A 622 18.54 -0.99 -20.12
C GLY A 622 19.09 -2.20 -20.89
N GLU A 623 18.82 -2.26 -22.19
CA GLU A 623 19.35 -3.31 -23.06
C GLU A 623 20.86 -3.20 -23.23
N ASP A 624 21.42 -1.99 -23.27
CA ASP A 624 22.86 -1.68 -23.25
C ASP A 624 23.59 -2.19 -21.99
N ASN A 625 22.90 -2.88 -21.09
CA ASN A 625 23.47 -3.53 -19.91
C ASN A 625 23.32 -5.06 -19.95
N LEU A 626 22.55 -5.61 -20.89
CA LEU A 626 22.56 -7.03 -21.21
C LEU A 626 23.90 -7.32 -21.89
N LYS A 627 24.71 -8.15 -21.25
CA LYS A 627 25.78 -8.88 -21.93
C LYS A 627 25.17 -10.15 -22.51
N ASP A 628 25.61 -10.52 -23.70
CA ASP A 628 25.21 -11.76 -24.38
C ASP A 628 25.55 -13.02 -23.56
#